data_AF-A0A952H989-F1
#
_entry.id   AF-A0A952H989-F1
#
_cell.length_a   1.000
_cell.length_b   1.000
_cell.length_c   1.000
_cell.angle_alpha   90.00
_cell.angle_beta   90.00
_cell.angle_gamma   90.00
#
_symmetry.space_group_name_H-M   'P 1'
#
loop_
_entity.id
_entity.type
_entity.pdbx_description
1 polymer ?
#
loop_
_entity_poly.entity_id
_entity_poly.type
_entity_poly.pdbx_seq_one_letter_code
_entity_poly.pdbx_strand_id
1 'polypeptide(L)'
;LGIAAEFDNHTLAYEDAAGHVAIALTAGAGWPAPRRVRAHEVIVRHNWPEVDPAMDAEGHLLEIATALDIAGARVDELPLEFRREVVTAYPRLELAAEFGACVADQSERKPDTSARRLVNGGVQRKLRDNPLERILEG
;
A
#
# COMPACT_ATOMS: atom_id res chain seq x y z
N LEU A 1 -0.87 -1.02 8.05
CA LEU A 1 -1.71 -1.37 9.22
C LEU A 1 -1.90 -2.89 9.34
N GLY A 2 -2.64 -3.57 8.46
CA GLY A 2 -2.87 -5.03 8.59
C GLY A 2 -1.64 -5.92 8.41
N ILE A 3 -0.49 -5.34 8.06
CA ILE A 3 0.81 -6.01 7.99
C ILE A 3 1.68 -5.77 9.23
N ALA A 4 1.31 -4.79 10.07
CA ALA A 4 1.97 -4.53 11.34
C ALA A 4 1.57 -5.60 12.36
N ALA A 5 2.48 -5.94 13.27
CA ALA A 5 2.32 -7.07 14.19
C ALA A 5 1.02 -7.01 15.02
N GLU A 6 0.61 -5.80 15.42
CA GLU A 6 -0.59 -5.58 16.25
C GLU A 6 -1.90 -5.91 15.51
N PHE A 7 -1.89 -5.91 14.18
CA PHE A 7 -3.07 -6.09 13.34
C PHE A 7 -2.92 -7.22 12.31
N ASP A 8 -1.79 -7.93 12.32
CA ASP A 8 -1.57 -9.06 11.42
C ASP A 8 -2.48 -10.22 11.79
N ASN A 9 -3.42 -10.50 10.89
CA ASN A 9 -4.29 -11.66 11.03
C ASN A 9 -3.57 -12.91 10.50
N HIS A 10 -3.59 -13.98 11.30
CA HIS A 10 -2.92 -15.23 10.93
C HIS A 10 -3.50 -15.90 9.67
N THR A 11 -4.80 -15.72 9.40
CA THR A 11 -5.52 -16.43 8.33
C THR A 11 -5.91 -15.56 7.14
N LEU A 12 -6.19 -14.28 7.37
CA LEU A 12 -6.61 -13.34 6.33
C LEU A 12 -5.43 -12.69 5.63
N ALA A 13 -5.61 -12.24 4.39
CA ALA A 13 -4.65 -11.37 3.73
C ALA A 13 -4.51 -10.04 4.50
N TYR A 14 -3.35 -9.39 4.41
CA TYR A 14 -3.10 -8.18 5.20
C TYR A 14 -4.01 -7.02 4.78
N GLU A 15 -4.48 -6.98 3.53
CA GLU A 15 -5.43 -6.00 3.04
C GLU A 15 -6.82 -6.17 3.65
N ASP A 16 -7.32 -7.40 3.80
CA ASP A 16 -8.59 -7.68 4.47
C ASP A 16 -8.50 -7.36 5.97
N ALA A 17 -7.39 -7.76 6.62
CA ALA A 17 -7.14 -7.42 8.02
C ALA A 17 -7.11 -5.90 8.23
N ALA A 18 -6.40 -5.16 7.36
CA ALA A 18 -6.38 -3.70 7.38
C ALA A 18 -7.77 -3.10 7.13
N GLY A 19 -8.55 -3.70 6.24
CA GLY A 19 -9.92 -3.34 5.93
C GLY A 19 -10.87 -3.44 7.11
N HIS A 20 -10.79 -4.52 7.88
CA HIS A 20 -11.55 -4.67 9.12
C HIS A 20 -11.15 -3.63 10.17
N VAL A 21 -9.84 -3.33 10.30
CA VAL A 21 -9.34 -2.25 11.17
C VAL A 21 -9.91 -0.90 10.71
N ALA A 22 -9.94 -0.62 9.41
CA ALA A 22 -10.51 0.61 8.87
C ALA A 22 -12.01 0.74 9.21
N ILE A 23 -12.79 -0.34 9.13
CA ILE A 23 -14.19 -0.34 9.57
C ILE A 23 -14.30 0.04 11.04
N ALA A 24 -13.50 -0.58 11.91
CA ALA A 24 -13.55 -0.32 13.35
C ALA A 24 -13.19 1.13 13.70
N LEU A 25 -12.07 1.63 13.14
CA LEU A 25 -11.60 3.00 13.39
C LEU A 25 -12.60 4.04 12.85
N THR A 26 -13.11 3.84 11.64
CA THR A 26 -14.07 4.77 11.04
C THR A 26 -15.43 4.71 11.72
N ALA A 27 -15.82 3.57 12.29
CA ALA A 27 -16.99 3.49 13.16
C ALA A 27 -16.82 4.34 14.43
N GLY A 28 -15.66 4.24 15.09
CA GLY A 28 -15.33 5.09 16.24
C GLY A 28 -15.29 6.57 15.89
N ALA A 29 -14.90 6.92 14.66
CA ALA A 29 -14.92 8.28 14.13
C ALA A 29 -16.31 8.75 13.66
N GLY A 30 -17.38 7.96 13.87
CA GLY A 30 -18.75 8.34 13.52
C GLY A 30 -19.07 8.30 12.02
N TRP A 31 -18.28 7.60 11.19
CA TRP A 31 -18.57 7.49 9.76
C TRP A 31 -19.86 6.68 9.52
N PRO A 32 -20.70 7.09 8.54
CA PRO A 32 -21.85 6.29 8.13
C PRO A 32 -21.43 4.90 7.65
N ALA A 33 -22.22 3.88 7.96
CA ALA A 33 -21.90 2.49 7.63
C ALA A 33 -21.48 2.25 6.17
N PRO A 34 -22.14 2.83 5.14
CA PRO A 34 -21.71 2.67 3.75
C PRO A 34 -20.29 3.16 3.49
N ARG A 35 -19.88 4.27 4.12
CA ARG A 35 -18.52 4.84 3.95
C ARG A 35 -17.45 3.95 4.58
N ARG A 36 -17.78 3.24 5.66
CA ARG A 36 -16.86 2.29 6.32
C ARG A 36 -16.63 1.04 5.47
N VAL A 37 -17.72 0.48 4.93
CA VAL A 37 -17.65 -0.62 3.96
C VAL A 37 -16.84 -0.21 2.75
N ARG A 38 -17.07 1.01 2.25
CA ARG A 38 -16.31 1.56 1.14
C ARG A 38 -14.81 1.66 1.41
N ALA A 39 -14.40 2.14 2.58
CA ALA A 39 -13.00 2.19 2.97
C ALA A 39 -12.35 0.79 2.97
N HIS A 40 -13.06 -0.22 3.48
CA HIS A 40 -12.61 -1.61 3.42
C HIS A 40 -12.42 -2.07 1.96
N GLU A 41 -13.42 -1.86 1.10
CA GLU A 41 -13.34 -2.25 -0.31
C GLU A 41 -12.15 -1.63 -1.03
N VAL A 42 -11.92 -0.32 -0.84
CA VAL A 42 -10.80 0.40 -1.44
C VAL A 42 -9.45 -0.12 -0.92
N ILE A 43 -9.35 -0.42 0.38
CA ILE A 43 -8.16 -1.05 0.97
C ILE A 43 -7.93 -2.47 0.42
N VAL A 44 -8.95 -3.25 0.10
CA VAL A 44 -8.71 -4.56 -0.53
C VAL A 44 -8.32 -4.39 -2.00
N ARG A 45 -9.02 -3.52 -2.73
CA ARG A 45 -8.83 -3.33 -4.18
C ARG A 45 -7.50 -2.70 -4.55
N HIS A 46 -6.91 -1.84 -3.72
CA HIS A 46 -5.60 -1.24 -4.06
C HIS A 46 -4.49 -2.28 -4.20
N ASN A 47 -4.71 -3.48 -3.64
CA ASN A 47 -3.79 -4.59 -3.71
C ASN A 47 -4.13 -5.56 -4.84
N TRP A 48 -5.03 -5.22 -5.76
CA TRP A 48 -5.26 -5.99 -6.98
C TRP A 48 -4.13 -5.75 -8.00
N PRO A 49 -3.99 -6.61 -9.03
CA PRO A 49 -3.04 -6.34 -10.12
C PRO A 49 -3.30 -5.00 -10.84
N GLU A 50 -4.57 -4.62 -10.96
CA GLU A 50 -5.04 -3.39 -11.57
C GLU A 50 -6.47 -3.10 -11.09
N VAL A 51 -6.81 -1.82 -10.99
CA VAL A 51 -8.20 -1.36 -10.76
C VAL A 51 -8.61 -0.48 -11.94
N ASP A 52 -9.66 -0.87 -12.65
CA ASP A 52 -10.23 -0.05 -13.73
C ASP A 52 -10.85 1.25 -13.16
N PRO A 53 -10.38 2.44 -13.56
CA PRO A 53 -10.92 3.71 -13.06
C PRO A 53 -12.39 3.94 -13.44
N ALA A 54 -12.90 3.32 -14.50
CA ALA A 54 -14.33 3.39 -14.84
C ALA A 54 -15.20 2.57 -13.89
N MET A 55 -14.62 1.53 -13.26
CA MET A 55 -15.28 0.68 -12.26
C MET A 55 -15.14 1.28 -10.85
N ASP A 56 -13.94 1.71 -10.49
CA ASP A 56 -13.64 2.22 -9.16
C ASP A 56 -12.51 3.26 -9.18
N ALA A 57 -12.87 4.53 -9.35
CA ALA A 57 -11.91 5.62 -9.36
C ALA A 57 -11.12 5.78 -8.05
N GLU A 58 -11.74 5.54 -6.89
CA GLU A 58 -11.07 5.69 -5.58
C GLU A 58 -10.07 4.56 -5.33
N GLY A 59 -10.46 3.33 -5.67
CA GLY A 59 -9.60 2.16 -5.64
C GLY A 59 -8.43 2.30 -6.61
N HIS A 60 -8.69 2.82 -7.82
CA HIS A 60 -7.65 3.13 -8.80
C HIS A 60 -6.67 4.17 -8.24
N LEU A 61 -7.15 5.29 -7.71
CA LEU A 61 -6.26 6.31 -7.13
C LEU A 61 -5.37 5.76 -6.01
N LEU A 62 -5.91 4.89 -5.14
CA LEU A 62 -5.10 4.27 -4.09
C LEU A 62 -4.10 3.24 -4.65
N GLU A 63 -4.50 2.46 -5.65
CA GLU A 63 -3.62 1.51 -6.35
C GLU A 63 -2.43 2.23 -6.98
N ILE A 64 -2.68 3.25 -7.81
CA ILE A 64 -1.61 3.93 -8.55
C ILE A 64 -0.66 4.68 -7.61
N ALA A 65 -1.19 5.30 -6.55
CA ALA A 65 -0.39 6.00 -5.55
C ALA A 65 0.50 5.03 -4.77
N THR A 66 -0.05 3.89 -4.35
CA THR A 66 0.71 2.85 -3.64
C THR A 66 1.75 2.21 -4.56
N ALA A 67 1.42 1.97 -5.83
CA ALA A 67 2.38 1.45 -6.81
C ALA A 67 3.56 2.41 -7.06
N LEU A 68 3.33 3.72 -7.04
CA LEU A 68 4.40 4.71 -7.12
C LEU A 68 5.30 4.63 -5.87
N ASP A 69 4.71 4.67 -4.68
CA ASP A 69 5.48 4.74 -3.43
C ASP A 69 6.20 3.42 -3.09
N ILE A 70 5.62 2.28 -3.43
CA ILE A 70 6.22 0.97 -3.14
C ILE A 70 7.13 0.50 -4.29
N ALA A 71 6.72 0.69 -5.54
CA ALA A 71 7.38 0.08 -6.69
C ALA A 71 8.06 1.08 -7.65
N GLY A 72 7.92 2.39 -7.42
CA GLY A 72 8.44 3.43 -8.32
C GLY A 72 7.67 3.52 -9.63
N ALA A 73 6.48 2.92 -9.71
CA ALA A 73 5.68 2.90 -10.92
C ALA A 73 5.21 4.31 -11.27
N ARG A 74 5.24 4.67 -12.57
CA ARG A 74 4.67 5.94 -13.08
C ARG A 74 5.20 7.19 -12.36
N VAL A 75 6.43 7.13 -11.83
CA VAL A 75 6.96 8.22 -11.00
C VAL A 75 7.01 9.56 -11.74
N ASP A 76 7.17 9.53 -13.07
CA ASP A 76 7.23 10.72 -13.91
C ASP A 76 5.86 11.28 -14.31
N GLU A 77 4.75 10.64 -13.93
CA GLU A 77 3.41 11.23 -14.07
C GLU A 77 3.17 12.38 -13.07
N LEU A 78 3.95 12.42 -11.97
CA LEU A 78 3.95 13.53 -11.03
C LEU A 78 5.15 14.46 -11.27
N PRO A 79 4.96 15.79 -11.26
CA PRO A 79 6.05 16.75 -11.37
C PRO A 79 7.16 16.47 -10.36
N LEU A 80 8.42 16.61 -10.78
CA LEU A 80 9.59 16.33 -9.95
C LEU A 80 9.57 17.15 -8.65
N GLU A 81 9.20 18.42 -8.77
CA GLU A 81 9.14 19.40 -7.70
C GLU A 81 8.09 19.01 -6.66
N PHE A 82 6.93 18.52 -7.12
CA PHE A 82 5.88 18.00 -6.24
C PHE A 82 6.37 16.74 -5.49
N ARG A 83 7.06 15.83 -6.17
CA ARG A 83 7.63 14.64 -5.52
C ARG A 83 8.68 15.02 -4.46
N ARG A 84 9.54 16.00 -4.75
CA ARG A 84 10.53 16.53 -3.79
C ARG A 84 9.86 17.19 -2.59
N GLU A 85 8.81 17.97 -2.81
CA GLU A 85 8.01 18.59 -1.73
C GLU A 85 7.42 17.51 -0.81
N VAL A 86 6.76 16.49 -1.37
CA VAL A 86 6.17 15.40 -0.60
C VAL A 86 7.23 14.63 0.19
N VAL A 87 8.33 14.21 -0.43
CA VAL A 87 9.38 13.45 0.28
C VAL A 87 10.11 14.29 1.32
N THR A 88 10.21 15.61 1.12
CA THR A 88 10.75 16.54 2.14
C THR A 88 9.82 16.63 3.34
N ALA A 89 8.50 16.73 3.12
CA ALA A 89 7.51 16.81 4.19
C ALA A 89 7.29 15.46 4.89
N TYR A 90 7.40 14.36 4.14
CA TYR A 90 7.16 12.99 4.60
C TYR A 90 8.31 12.07 4.14
N PRO A 91 9.45 12.08 4.86
CA PRO A 91 10.59 11.23 4.54
C PRO A 91 10.23 9.74 4.59
N ARG A 92 10.78 8.97 3.66
CA ARG A 92 10.51 7.52 3.54
C ARG A 92 11.16 6.68 4.64
N LEU A 93 12.25 7.16 5.23
CA LEU A 93 12.97 6.50 6.32
C LEU A 93 13.24 5.02 5.99
N GLU A 94 12.92 4.11 6.91
CA GLU A 94 13.17 2.66 6.78
C GLU A 94 12.06 1.92 6.01
N LEU A 95 11.16 2.61 5.30
CA LEU A 95 10.02 2.02 4.61
C LEU A 95 10.42 0.81 3.74
N ALA A 96 11.49 0.93 2.97
CA ALA A 96 11.95 -0.15 2.09
C ALA A 96 12.33 -1.42 2.87
N ALA A 97 12.99 -1.27 4.02
CA ALA A 97 13.39 -2.38 4.87
C ALA A 97 12.18 -2.96 5.63
N GLU A 98 11.41 -2.10 6.29
CA GLU A 98 10.28 -2.52 7.14
C GLU A 98 9.16 -3.17 6.33
N PHE A 99 8.66 -2.49 5.29
CA PHE A 99 7.59 -3.03 4.46
C PHE A 99 8.08 -4.25 3.67
N GLY A 100 9.32 -4.23 3.18
CA GLY A 100 9.92 -5.35 2.46
C GLY A 100 10.02 -6.62 3.33
N ALA A 101 10.43 -6.49 4.59
CA ALA A 101 10.49 -7.61 5.53
C ALA A 101 9.08 -8.13 5.88
N CYS A 102 8.15 -7.21 6.15
CA CYS A 102 6.77 -7.54 6.45
C CYS A 102 6.10 -8.34 5.31
N VAL A 103 6.23 -7.89 4.06
CA VAL A 103 5.62 -8.59 2.91
C VAL A 103 6.28 -9.93 2.63
N ALA A 104 7.58 -10.07 2.87
CA ALA A 104 8.27 -11.36 2.75
C ALA A 104 7.72 -12.39 3.74
N ASP A 105 7.57 -12.00 5.00
CA ASP A 105 6.99 -12.86 6.05
C ASP A 105 5.52 -13.23 5.75
N GLN A 106 4.71 -12.28 5.31
CA GLN A 106 3.33 -12.55 4.86
C GLN A 106 3.28 -13.56 3.71
N SER A 107 4.17 -13.41 2.73
CA SER A 107 4.27 -14.28 1.56
C SER A 107 4.61 -15.72 1.96
N GLU A 108 5.50 -15.91 2.93
CA GLU A 108 5.88 -17.22 3.47
C GLU A 108 4.72 -17.90 4.19
N ARG A 109 4.04 -17.18 5.09
CA ARG A 109 2.95 -17.74 5.92
C ARG A 109 1.65 -17.91 5.16
N LYS A 110 1.36 -17.02 4.20
CA LYS A 110 0.09 -16.93 3.47
C LYS A 110 0.33 -16.88 1.95
N PRO A 111 0.83 -17.99 1.35
CA PRO A 111 1.32 -18.01 -0.02
C PRO A 111 0.25 -17.78 -1.10
N ASP A 112 -1.04 -17.94 -0.77
CA ASP A 112 -2.15 -17.73 -1.72
C ASP A 112 -2.64 -16.27 -1.76
N THR A 113 -2.00 -15.36 -1.01
CA THR A 113 -2.39 -13.95 -0.91
C THR A 113 -1.60 -13.04 -1.86
N SER A 114 -2.05 -11.79 -1.99
CA SER A 114 -1.35 -10.74 -2.74
C SER A 114 0.11 -10.55 -2.29
N ALA A 115 0.46 -10.83 -1.03
CA ALA A 115 1.83 -10.75 -0.55
C ALA A 115 2.79 -11.63 -1.37
N ARG A 116 2.38 -12.88 -1.69
CA ARG A 116 3.19 -13.78 -2.53
C ARG A 116 3.37 -13.23 -3.93
N ARG A 117 2.30 -12.66 -4.51
CA ARG A 117 2.36 -11.99 -5.82
C ARG A 117 3.35 -10.83 -5.81
N LEU A 118 3.35 -10.01 -4.76
CA LEU A 118 4.29 -8.89 -4.61
C LEU A 118 5.74 -9.36 -4.49
N VAL A 119 6.01 -10.40 -3.68
CA VAL A 119 7.35 -10.99 -3.57
C VAL A 119 7.82 -11.56 -4.91
N ASN A 120 6.98 -12.33 -5.60
CA ASN A 120 7.29 -12.85 -6.94
C ASN A 120 7.51 -11.71 -7.96
N GLY A 121 6.78 -10.61 -7.81
CA GLY A 121 6.95 -9.37 -8.58
C GLY A 121 8.19 -8.54 -8.22
N GLY A 122 9.02 -9.01 -7.29
CA GLY A 122 10.28 -8.39 -6.89
C GLY A 122 10.12 -7.14 -6.02
N VAL A 123 9.07 -7.06 -5.20
CA VAL A 123 8.76 -5.87 -4.38
C VAL A 123 9.96 -5.37 -3.56
N GLN A 124 10.75 -6.25 -2.95
CA GLN A 124 11.92 -5.86 -2.15
C GLN A 124 13.00 -5.15 -2.98
N ARG A 125 13.25 -5.63 -4.21
CA ARG A 125 14.15 -4.96 -5.16
C ARG A 125 13.60 -3.59 -5.54
N LYS A 126 12.31 -3.52 -5.87
CA LYS A 126 11.67 -2.28 -6.33
C LYS A 126 11.64 -1.20 -5.25
N LEU A 127 11.43 -1.58 -3.99
CA LEU A 127 11.50 -0.65 -2.85
C LEU A 127 12.90 -0.05 -2.69
N ARG A 128 13.93 -0.91 -2.64
CA ARG A 128 15.33 -0.47 -2.49
C ARG A 128 15.77 0.41 -3.66
N ASP A 129 15.33 0.07 -4.86
CA ASP A 129 15.71 0.76 -6.09
C ASP A 129 14.71 1.87 -6.46
N ASN A 130 13.77 2.22 -5.57
CA ASN A 130 12.73 3.21 -5.84
C ASN A 130 13.37 4.59 -6.10
N PRO A 131 12.99 5.31 -7.18
CA PRO A 131 13.53 6.63 -7.49
C PRO A 131 13.37 7.66 -6.36
N LEU A 132 12.37 7.49 -5.49
CA LEU A 132 12.13 8.37 -4.35
C LEU A 132 13.20 8.26 -3.25
N GLU A 133 13.96 7.15 -3.18
CA GLU A 133 15.01 6.95 -2.16
C GLU A 133 16.15 7.98 -2.29
N ARG A 134 16.37 8.50 -3.50
CA ARG A 134 17.49 9.42 -3.79
C ARG A 134 17.03 10.75 -4.38
N ILE A 135 15.73 11.05 -4.34
CA ILE A 135 15.16 12.22 -5.04
C ILE A 135 15.64 13.56 -4.45
N LEU A 136 16.16 13.55 -3.22
CA LEU A 136 16.71 14.73 -2.55
C LEU A 136 18.24 14.85 -2.67
N GLU A 137 18.92 13.85 -3.26
CA GLU A 137 20.39 13.80 -3.36
C GLU A 137 20.97 14.61 -4.55
N GLY A 138 20.11 15.27 -5.33
CA GLY A 138 20.48 16.07 -6.51
C GLY A 138 20.19 17.54 -6.38
#